data_AF-A0A367YSB9-F1
#
_entry.id   AF-A0A367YSB9-F1
#
_cell.length_a   1.000
_cell.length_b   1.000
_cell.length_c   1.000
_cell.angle_alpha   90.00
_cell.angle_beta   90.00
_cell.angle_gamma   90.00
#
_symmetry.space_group_name_H-M   'P 1'
#
loop_
_entity.id
_entity.type
_entity.pdbx_description
1 polymer ?
#
loop_
_entity_poly.entity_id
_entity_poly.type
_entity_poly.pdbx_seq_one_letter_code
_entity_poly.pdbx_strand_id
1 'polypeptide(L)'
;MDIPRPRRRWIGRLPHLSPLAVLPGHQRRGAGSALIAAIVDAVDLAGAPFLLLEGSPGFYSRFGFQDARIHGVRFPLPPGAPAGAGQLRPLTSYRRLAGRVRYPPAFLAATIE
;
A
#
# COMPACT_ATOMS: atom_id res chain seq x y z
N MET A 1 -6.90 21.73 -32.88
CA MET A 1 -7.84 20.73 -32.36
C MET A 1 -7.30 20.29 -31.01
N ASP A 2 -7.84 20.86 -29.94
CA ASP A 2 -7.35 20.62 -28.58
C ASP A 2 -8.02 19.34 -28.06
N ILE A 3 -7.25 18.26 -27.88
CA ILE A 3 -7.78 17.00 -27.36
C ILE A 3 -8.01 17.22 -25.86
N PRO A 4 -9.25 17.24 -25.36
CA PRO A 4 -9.51 17.50 -23.95
C PRO A 4 -8.81 16.43 -23.10
N ARG A 5 -7.89 16.85 -22.23
CA ARG A 5 -7.20 15.94 -21.32
C ARG A 5 -8.25 15.22 -20.45
N PRO A 6 -8.20 13.88 -20.34
CA PRO A 6 -9.21 13.16 -19.59
C PRO A 6 -9.29 13.68 -18.15
N ARG A 7 -10.51 14.02 -17.72
CA ARG A 7 -10.78 14.45 -16.34
C ARG A 7 -10.34 13.33 -15.39
N ARG A 8 -9.34 13.60 -14.56
CA ARG A 8 -8.88 12.67 -13.53
C ARG A 8 -10.04 12.41 -12.57
N ARG A 9 -10.64 11.22 -12.65
CA ARG A 9 -11.70 10.80 -11.73
C ARG A 9 -11.08 10.14 -10.52
N TRP A 10 -11.42 10.63 -9.33
CA TRP A 10 -11.07 9.99 -8.08
C TRP A 10 -11.90 8.73 -7.89
N ILE A 11 -11.24 7.60 -7.64
CA ILE A 11 -11.91 6.29 -7.46
C ILE A 11 -12.37 6.11 -6.02
N GLY A 12 -11.66 6.68 -5.04
CA GLY A 12 -12.00 6.63 -3.61
C GLY A 12 -10.77 6.78 -2.73
N ARG A 13 -10.97 6.64 -1.40
CA ARG A 13 -9.89 6.48 -0.42
C ARG A 13 -9.70 4.99 -0.14
N LEU A 14 -8.45 4.57 -0.04
CA LEU A 14 -8.07 3.17 0.17
C LEU A 14 -7.13 3.10 1.38
N PRO A 15 -7.19 2.01 2.17
CA PRO A 15 -6.33 1.84 3.33
C PRO A 15 -4.88 1.63 2.88
N HIS A 16 -3.95 2.23 3.62
CA HIS A 16 -2.52 2.16 3.37
C HIS A 16 -1.79 1.87 4.69
N LEU A 17 -1.03 0.78 4.74
CA LEU A 17 -0.23 0.41 5.91
C LEU A 17 1.08 1.18 5.88
N SER A 18 1.17 2.26 6.67
CA SER A 18 2.44 2.95 6.97
C SER A 18 2.27 3.97 8.11
N PRO A 19 3.27 4.12 9.01
CA PRO A 19 4.42 3.22 9.18
C PRO A 19 4.04 1.94 9.96
N LEU A 20 4.89 0.92 9.88
CA LEU A 20 4.89 -0.24 10.78
C LEU A 20 6.27 -0.34 11.44
N ALA A 21 6.32 -0.35 12.77
CA ALA A 21 7.57 -0.38 13.50
C ALA A 21 7.50 -1.33 14.69
N VAL A 22 8.65 -1.94 15.01
CA VAL A 22 8.89 -2.72 16.22
C VAL A 22 10.24 -2.28 16.77
N LEU A 23 10.31 -2.04 18.08
CA LEU A 23 11.56 -1.68 18.76
C LEU A 23 12.67 -2.68 18.42
N PRO A 24 13.92 -2.24 18.14
CA PRO A 24 15.00 -3.13 17.70
C PRO A 24 15.20 -4.37 18.57
N GLY A 25 15.18 -4.22 19.91
CA GLY A 25 15.31 -5.33 20.87
C GLY A 25 14.15 -6.34 20.87
N HIS A 26 13.05 -6.03 20.19
CA HIS A 26 11.85 -6.87 20.08
C HIS A 26 11.56 -7.35 18.65
N GLN A 27 12.41 -6.99 17.68
CA GLN A 27 12.28 -7.48 16.30
C GLN A 27 12.57 -8.98 16.20
N ARG A 28 12.09 -9.60 15.12
CA ARG A 28 12.25 -11.04 14.82
C ARG A 28 11.63 -12.00 15.86
N ARG A 29 10.76 -11.49 16.75
CA ARG A 29 10.01 -12.27 17.75
C ARG A 29 8.51 -12.39 17.44
N GLY A 30 8.10 -12.16 16.19
CA GLY A 30 6.71 -12.29 15.75
C GLY A 30 5.82 -11.04 15.93
N ALA A 31 6.21 -10.05 16.75
CA ALA A 31 5.39 -8.85 17.00
C ALA A 31 4.92 -8.13 15.72
N GLY A 32 5.83 -7.86 14.77
CA GLY A 32 5.47 -7.23 13.50
C GLY A 32 4.56 -8.09 12.62
N SER A 33 4.65 -9.42 12.73
CA SER A 33 3.77 -10.34 12.00
C SER A 33 2.37 -10.36 12.60
N ALA A 34 2.27 -10.36 13.93
CA ALA A 34 0.99 -10.24 14.64
C ALA A 34 0.28 -8.92 14.32
N LEU A 35 1.02 -7.80 14.28
CA LEU A 35 0.47 -6.50 13.87
C LEU A 35 -0.08 -6.53 12.44
N ILE A 36 0.67 -7.10 11.49
CA ILE A 36 0.20 -7.20 10.09
C ILE A 36 -1.06 -8.06 9.99
N ALA A 37 -1.11 -9.20 10.68
CA ALA A 37 -2.29 -10.06 10.70
C ALA A 37 -3.52 -9.28 11.21
N ALA A 38 -3.40 -8.63 12.37
CA ALA A 38 -4.48 -7.85 12.96
C ALA A 38 -4.95 -6.68 12.07
N ILE A 39 -4.02 -5.97 11.42
CA ILE A 39 -4.35 -4.89 10.49
C ILE A 39 -5.13 -5.43 9.29
N VAL A 40 -4.69 -6.55 8.72
CA VAL A 40 -5.37 -7.11 7.56
C VAL A 40 -6.78 -7.56 7.94
N ASP A 41 -6.93 -8.29 9.05
CA ASP A 41 -8.25 -8.73 9.51
C ASP A 41 -9.17 -7.52 9.71
N ALA A 42 -8.71 -6.47 10.39
CA ALA A 42 -9.49 -5.25 10.61
C ALA A 42 -9.90 -4.57 9.29
N VAL A 43 -8.98 -4.48 8.32
CA VAL A 43 -9.25 -3.84 7.02
C VAL A 43 -10.17 -4.69 6.14
N ASP A 44 -10.07 -6.02 6.22
CA ASP A 44 -10.96 -6.93 5.51
C ASP A 44 -12.39 -6.87 6.07
N LEU A 45 -12.53 -6.88 7.40
CA LEU A 45 -13.83 -6.68 8.06
C LEU A 45 -14.46 -5.33 7.71
N ALA A 46 -13.65 -4.28 7.46
CA ALA A 46 -14.14 -2.98 7.01
C ALA A 46 -14.57 -2.96 5.53
N GLY A 47 -14.48 -4.10 4.81
CA GLY A 47 -14.96 -4.23 3.43
C GLY A 47 -14.06 -3.57 2.39
N ALA A 48 -12.81 -3.26 2.73
CA ALA A 48 -11.87 -2.71 1.75
C ALA A 48 -11.56 -3.76 0.68
N PRO A 49 -11.44 -3.37 -0.61
CA PRO A 49 -11.14 -4.32 -1.66
C PRO A 49 -9.72 -4.86 -1.58
N PHE A 50 -8.80 -4.07 -1.01
CA PHE A 50 -7.40 -4.44 -0.85
C PHE A 50 -6.68 -3.45 0.10
N LEU A 51 -5.56 -3.89 0.65
CA LEU A 51 -4.65 -3.08 1.47
C LEU A 51 -3.39 -2.73 0.69
N LEU A 52 -3.00 -1.45 0.71
CA LEU A 52 -1.81 -0.92 0.05
C LEU A 52 -0.64 -0.77 1.03
N LEU A 53 0.60 -0.88 0.55
CA LEU A 53 1.79 -0.45 1.28
C LEU A 53 2.97 -0.12 0.35
N GLU A 54 3.98 0.55 0.91
CA GLU A 54 5.33 0.63 0.37
C GLU A 54 6.31 -0.07 1.31
N GLY A 55 7.11 -1.02 0.80
CA GLY A 55 8.08 -1.75 1.64
C GLY A 55 8.78 -2.90 0.94
N SER A 56 9.58 -3.67 1.69
CA SER A 56 10.36 -4.80 1.15
C SER A 56 9.47 -5.93 0.59
N PRO A 57 9.57 -6.26 -0.71
CA PRO A 57 8.81 -7.38 -1.29
C PRO A 57 9.14 -8.72 -0.63
N GLY A 58 10.40 -8.93 -0.24
CA GLY A 58 10.81 -10.16 0.45
C GLY A 58 10.15 -10.34 1.82
N PHE A 59 9.89 -9.24 2.53
CA PHE A 59 9.25 -9.29 3.85
C PHE A 59 7.73 -9.35 3.78
N TYR A 60 7.10 -8.59 2.87
CA TYR A 60 5.64 -8.44 2.83
C TYR A 60 4.93 -9.54 2.02
N SER A 61 5.62 -10.16 1.05
CA SER A 61 5.04 -11.25 0.23
C SER A 61 4.52 -12.42 1.06
N ARG A 62 5.16 -12.76 2.19
CA ARG A 62 4.71 -13.82 3.11
C ARG A 62 3.34 -13.55 3.76
N PHE A 63 2.83 -12.32 3.68
CA PHE A 63 1.49 -11.94 4.17
C PHE A 63 0.47 -11.79 3.04
N GLY A 64 0.81 -12.23 1.82
CA GLY A 64 -0.09 -12.17 0.66
C GLY A 64 -0.05 -10.84 -0.10
N PHE A 65 0.89 -9.95 0.19
CA PHE A 65 1.12 -8.75 -0.61
C PHE A 65 1.80 -9.11 -1.94
N GLN A 66 1.35 -8.45 -3.00
CA GLN A 66 1.80 -8.63 -4.38
C GLN A 66 2.23 -7.30 -4.96
N ASP A 67 3.03 -7.33 -6.03
CA ASP A 67 3.34 -6.11 -6.77
C ASP A 67 2.05 -5.46 -7.29
N ALA A 68 1.79 -4.23 -6.85
CA ALA A 68 0.54 -3.53 -7.16
C ALA A 68 0.33 -3.32 -8.66
N ARG A 69 1.41 -3.33 -9.46
CA ARG A 69 1.37 -3.17 -10.92
C ARG A 69 0.62 -4.31 -11.60
N ILE A 70 0.63 -5.52 -11.02
CA ILE A 70 -0.14 -6.69 -11.51
C ILE A 70 -1.64 -6.37 -11.51
N HIS A 71 -2.10 -5.56 -10.56
CA HIS A 71 -3.50 -5.13 -10.45
C HIS A 71 -3.81 -3.81 -11.16
N GLY A 72 -2.82 -3.22 -11.86
CA GLY A 72 -2.95 -1.92 -12.53
C GLY A 72 -2.86 -0.72 -11.59
N VAL A 73 -2.34 -0.89 -10.38
CA VAL A 73 -2.11 0.20 -9.41
C VAL A 73 -0.65 0.63 -9.47
N ARG A 74 -0.41 1.95 -9.52
CA ARG A 74 0.94 2.54 -9.58
C ARG A 74 1.16 3.50 -8.42
N PHE A 75 2.29 3.34 -7.74
CA PHE A 75 2.72 4.20 -6.65
C PHE A 75 3.65 5.32 -7.19
N PRO A 76 3.63 6.53 -6.60
CA PRO A 76 4.60 7.58 -6.89
C PRO A 76 5.88 7.36 -6.06
N LEU A 77 6.54 6.20 -6.26
CA LEU A 77 7.74 5.82 -5.51
C LEU A 77 8.92 6.77 -5.81
N PRO A 78 9.81 7.03 -4.85
CA PRO A 78 11.03 7.80 -5.09
C PRO A 78 11.96 7.08 -6.08
N PRO A 79 12.83 7.83 -6.80
CA PRO A 79 13.88 7.23 -7.63
C PRO A 79 14.74 6.25 -6.84
N GLY A 80 15.05 5.10 -7.43
CA GLY A 80 15.85 4.05 -6.78
C GLY A 80 15.09 3.14 -5.82
N ALA A 81 13.78 3.35 -5.60
CA ALA A 81 12.97 2.41 -4.85
C ALA A 81 13.05 0.99 -5.47
N PRO A 82 13.18 -0.07 -4.65
CA PRO A 82 13.25 -1.44 -5.16
C PRO A 82 12.06 -1.79 -6.06
N ALA A 83 12.31 -2.60 -7.09
CA ALA A 83 11.23 -3.15 -7.91
C ALA A 83 10.22 -3.91 -7.02
N GLY A 84 8.93 -3.62 -7.22
CA GLY A 84 7.85 -4.21 -6.43
C GLY A 84 7.69 -3.62 -5.03
N ALA A 85 8.38 -2.53 -4.66
CA ALA A 85 8.23 -1.92 -3.34
C ALA A 85 6.79 -1.42 -3.06
N GLY A 86 6.10 -0.90 -4.07
CA GLY A 86 4.68 -0.59 -4.02
C GLY A 86 3.84 -1.85 -4.17
N GLN A 87 3.17 -2.25 -3.08
CA GLN A 87 2.48 -3.53 -2.98
C GLN A 87 1.00 -3.36 -2.65
N LEU A 88 0.24 -4.39 -2.98
CA LEU A 88 -1.18 -4.51 -2.71
C LEU A 88 -1.47 -5.93 -2.23
N ARG A 89 -2.28 -6.10 -1.18
CA ARG A 89 -2.86 -7.38 -0.79
C ARG A 89 -4.35 -7.41 -1.15
N PRO A 90 -4.80 -8.29 -2.05
CA PRO A 90 -6.23 -8.54 -2.26
C PRO A 90 -6.89 -9.03 -0.97
N LEU A 91 -8.11 -8.55 -0.70
CA LEU A 91 -8.91 -8.93 0.46
C LEU A 91 -10.21 -9.63 0.02
N THR A 92 -11.08 -10.00 0.94
CA THR A 92 -12.30 -10.76 0.63
C THR A 92 -13.20 -10.01 -0.36
N SER A 93 -13.33 -8.69 -0.20
CA SER A 93 -14.13 -7.82 -1.08
C SER A 93 -13.40 -7.35 -2.34
N TYR A 94 -12.41 -8.11 -2.81
CA TYR A 94 -11.53 -7.70 -3.91
C TYR A 94 -12.32 -7.37 -5.18
N ARG A 95 -12.00 -6.20 -5.73
CA ARG A 95 -12.36 -5.80 -7.08
C ARG A 95 -11.21 -4.99 -7.65
N ARG A 96 -10.97 -5.14 -8.95
CA ARG A 96 -9.90 -4.42 -9.62
C ARG A 96 -10.21 -2.92 -9.66
N LEU A 97 -9.36 -2.12 -9.01
CA LEU A 97 -9.38 -0.66 -9.09
C LEU A 97 -8.00 -0.18 -9.58
N ALA A 98 -7.89 0.02 -10.89
CA ALA A 98 -6.63 0.46 -11.50
C ALA A 98 -6.48 1.99 -11.41
N GLY A 99 -5.26 2.47 -11.22
CA GLY A 99 -5.01 3.91 -11.09
C GLY A 99 -3.65 4.24 -10.49
N ARG A 100 -3.45 5.52 -10.20
CA ARG A 100 -2.26 6.02 -9.52
C ARG A 100 -2.61 6.39 -8.08
N VAL A 101 -1.87 5.86 -7.12
CA VAL A 101 -1.98 6.25 -5.71
C VAL A 101 -1.60 7.73 -5.58
N ARG A 102 -2.40 8.48 -4.83
CA ARG A 102 -2.08 9.85 -4.44
C ARG A 102 -2.19 9.94 -2.93
N TYR A 103 -1.08 10.35 -2.33
CA TYR A 103 -1.01 10.54 -0.90
C TYR A 103 -1.70 11.84 -0.44
N PRO A 104 -2.29 11.86 0.77
CA PRO A 104 -2.71 13.09 1.39
C PRO A 104 -1.47 13.97 1.70
N PRO A 105 -1.60 15.31 1.72
CA PRO A 105 -0.49 16.21 1.99
C PRO A 105 0.31 15.88 3.25
N ALA A 106 -0.36 15.42 4.32
CA ALA A 106 0.27 15.04 5.58
C ALA A 106 1.32 13.91 5.44
N PHE A 107 1.17 13.03 4.45
CA PHE A 107 2.12 11.94 4.21
C PHE A 107 3.36 12.41 3.44
N LEU A 108 3.25 13.53 2.70
CA LEU A 108 4.35 14.14 1.95
C LEU A 108 5.17 15.14 2.79
N ALA A 109 4.66 15.54 3.96
CA ALA A 109 5.31 16.51 4.83
C ALA A 109 6.45 15.92 5.69
N ALA A 110 6.67 14.60 5.66
CA ALA A 110 7.66 13.91 6.49
C ALA A 110 9.05 13.78 5.82
N THR A 111 9.44 14.74 4.98
CA THR A 111 10.85 14.87 4.57
C THR A 111 11.60 15.52 5.73
N ILE A 112 12.45 14.75 6.40
CA ILE A 112 13.40 15.27 7.37
C ILE A 112 14.50 15.98 6.58
N GLU A 113 14.65 17.30 6.80
CA GLU A 113 15.88 18.04 6.47
C GLU A 113 17.00 17.71 7.45
#